data_AF-A0A401UEV5-F1
#
_entry.id   AF-A0A401UEV5-F1
#
_cell.length_a   1.000
_cell.length_b   1.000
_cell.length_c   1.000
_cell.angle_alpha   90.00
_cell.angle_beta   90.00
_cell.angle_gamma   90.00
#
_symmetry.space_group_name_H-M   'P 1'
#
loop_
_entity.id
_entity.type
_entity.pdbx_description
1 polymer ?
#
loop_
_entity_poly.entity_id
_entity_poly.type
_entity_poly.pdbx_seq_one_letter_code
_entity_poly.pdbx_strand_id
1 'polypeptide(L)'
;MDLTMQTQQETFLKERGKLLNFIRSKVSSTEEAEDILQDVFFQFVSGYQTIESLDRVTSWLYAVARNKIIDRYRKDSSRPQRADFEGLSVLEDDAPITLQEILPDLGNTPEDAYFRDLIWDTIMDALDELPADQREIFIKNEMEEKGFREIAEETGVSINTLLSRKRYAIIALRKRLQRLYDEL
;
A
#
# COMPACT_ATOMS: atom_id res chain seq x y z
N MET A 1 7.26 -36.94 -5.85
CA MET A 1 6.22 -36.08 -6.41
C MET A 1 5.15 -35.90 -5.32
N ASP A 2 5.59 -35.45 -4.14
CA ASP A 2 5.76 -34.05 -3.68
C ASP A 2 4.43 -33.44 -3.25
N LEU A 3 4.02 -33.77 -2.02
CA LEU A 3 2.90 -33.14 -1.30
C LEU A 3 3.04 -31.60 -1.38
N THR A 4 4.28 -31.12 -1.26
CA THR A 4 4.68 -29.72 -1.47
C THR A 4 4.26 -29.17 -2.84
N MET A 5 4.52 -29.89 -3.93
CA MET A 5 4.12 -29.46 -5.27
C MET A 5 2.59 -29.42 -5.42
N GLN A 6 1.88 -30.42 -4.87
CA GLN A 6 0.41 -30.42 -4.90
C GLN A 6 -0.15 -29.21 -4.15
N THR A 7 0.35 -28.91 -2.96
CA THR A 7 -0.11 -27.77 -2.18
C THR A 7 0.24 -26.42 -2.82
N GLN A 8 1.43 -26.30 -3.43
CA GLN A 8 1.79 -25.13 -4.23
C GLN A 8 0.85 -24.93 -5.41
N GLN A 9 0.50 -26.03 -6.10
CA GLN A 9 -0.37 -26.00 -7.28
C GLN A 9 -1.81 -25.64 -6.90
N GLU A 10 -2.34 -26.19 -5.80
CA GLU A 10 -3.65 -25.83 -5.25
C GLU A 10 -3.71 -24.36 -4.84
N THR A 11 -2.68 -23.88 -4.13
CA THR A 11 -2.57 -22.47 -3.74
C THR A 11 -2.54 -21.56 -4.98
N PHE A 12 -1.75 -21.91 -5.99
CA PHE A 12 -1.67 -21.15 -7.23
C PHE A 12 -3.03 -21.05 -7.91
N LEU A 13 -3.74 -22.16 -8.10
CA LEU A 13 -5.05 -22.18 -8.75
C LEU A 13 -6.08 -21.36 -7.96
N LYS A 14 -6.02 -21.40 -6.63
CA LYS A 14 -6.94 -20.67 -5.74
C LYS A 14 -6.69 -19.16 -5.73
N GLU A 15 -5.43 -18.73 -5.66
CA GLU A 15 -5.08 -17.33 -5.38
C GLU A 15 -4.75 -16.51 -6.64
N ARG A 16 -4.32 -17.14 -7.74
CA ARG A 16 -3.84 -16.43 -8.95
C ARG A 16 -4.82 -15.38 -9.45
N GLY A 17 -6.11 -15.72 -9.57
CA GLY A 17 -7.11 -14.79 -10.10
C GLY A 17 -7.33 -13.58 -9.20
N LYS A 18 -7.43 -13.80 -7.89
CA LYS A 18 -7.63 -12.74 -6.89
C LYS A 18 -6.41 -11.83 -6.82
N LEU A 19 -5.21 -12.43 -6.78
CA LEU A 19 -3.96 -11.71 -6.70
C LEU A 19 -3.69 -10.89 -7.98
N LEU A 20 -4.01 -11.43 -9.16
CA LEU A 20 -3.91 -10.68 -10.41
C LEU A 20 -4.86 -9.49 -10.44
N ASN A 21 -6.11 -9.65 -9.99
CA ASN A 21 -7.06 -8.55 -9.91
C ASN A 21 -6.61 -7.47 -8.91
N PHE A 22 -6.08 -7.90 -7.77
CA PHE A 22 -5.46 -7.01 -6.79
C PHE A 22 -4.33 -6.21 -7.42
N ILE A 23 -3.35 -6.86 -8.05
CA ILE A 23 -2.21 -6.18 -8.69
C ILE A 23 -2.68 -5.25 -9.82
N ARG A 24 -3.60 -5.71 -10.70
CA ARG A 24 -4.15 -4.90 -11.81
C ARG A 24 -4.80 -3.62 -11.34
N SER A 25 -5.43 -3.62 -10.17
CA SER A 25 -6.02 -2.40 -9.60
C SER A 25 -4.98 -1.37 -9.12
N LYS A 26 -3.71 -1.75 -9.06
CA LYS A 26 -2.61 -0.97 -8.48
C LYS A 26 -1.46 -0.69 -9.46
N VAL A 27 -1.60 -1.03 -10.74
CA VAL A 27 -0.57 -0.76 -11.76
C VAL A 27 -1.20 -0.31 -13.09
N SER A 28 -0.38 0.32 -13.92
CA SER A 28 -0.80 1.07 -15.11
C SER A 28 -1.19 0.19 -16.32
N SER A 29 -0.69 -1.04 -16.38
CA SER A 29 -0.92 -1.92 -17.52
C SER A 29 -1.20 -3.37 -17.12
N THR A 30 -1.87 -4.09 -18.01
CA THR A 30 -2.14 -5.52 -17.80
C THR A 30 -0.85 -6.35 -17.83
N GLU A 31 0.10 -5.98 -18.69
CA GLU A 31 1.41 -6.63 -18.81
C GLU A 31 2.22 -6.48 -17.50
N GLU A 32 2.24 -5.28 -16.94
CA GLU A 32 2.91 -5.01 -15.66
C GLU A 32 2.29 -5.80 -14.49
N ALA A 33 0.97 -5.96 -14.49
CA ALA A 33 0.32 -6.76 -13.48
C ALA A 33 0.67 -8.25 -13.58
N GLU A 34 0.83 -8.76 -14.81
CA GLU A 34 1.21 -10.15 -15.05
C GLU A 34 2.67 -10.41 -14.70
N ASP A 35 3.58 -9.46 -14.98
CA ASP A 35 4.98 -9.52 -14.55
C ASP A 35 5.12 -9.59 -13.03
N ILE A 36 4.42 -8.72 -12.30
CA ILE A 36 4.45 -8.71 -10.83
C ILE A 36 3.87 -10.02 -10.29
N LEU A 37 2.75 -10.49 -10.85
CA LEU A 37 2.14 -11.74 -10.45
C LEU A 37 3.11 -12.92 -10.62
N GLN A 38 3.82 -12.95 -11.75
CA GLN A 38 4.81 -13.98 -12.05
C GLN A 38 5.97 -13.94 -11.05
N ASP A 39 6.48 -12.76 -10.72
CA ASP A 39 7.53 -12.58 -9.71
C ASP A 39 7.11 -13.06 -8.32
N VAL A 40 5.87 -12.77 -7.92
CA VAL A 40 5.31 -13.20 -6.62
C VAL A 40 5.24 -14.72 -6.56
N PHE A 41 4.71 -15.37 -7.59
CA PHE A 41 4.61 -16.82 -7.62
C PHE A 41 5.98 -17.50 -7.79
N PHE A 42 6.92 -16.87 -8.48
CA PHE A 42 8.30 -17.36 -8.54
C PHE A 42 8.94 -17.38 -7.15
N GLN A 43 8.80 -16.30 -6.38
CA GLN A 43 9.28 -16.26 -5.00
C GLN A 43 8.51 -17.25 -4.11
N PHE A 44 7.21 -17.42 -4.32
CA PHE A 44 6.41 -18.40 -3.58
C PHE A 44 6.95 -19.81 -3.76
N VAL A 45 7.16 -20.25 -5.01
CA VAL A 45 7.68 -21.60 -5.29
C VAL A 45 9.09 -21.77 -4.75
N SER A 46 9.93 -20.74 -4.87
CA SER A 46 11.33 -20.78 -4.44
C SER A 46 11.52 -20.69 -2.91
N GLY A 47 10.62 -20.00 -2.21
CA GLY A 47 10.68 -19.75 -0.76
C GLY A 47 9.68 -20.58 0.05
N TYR A 48 8.89 -21.44 -0.59
CA TYR A 48 7.79 -22.18 0.04
C TYR A 48 8.20 -22.94 1.31
N GLN A 49 9.39 -23.54 1.31
CA GLN A 49 9.89 -24.32 2.45
C GLN A 49 10.20 -23.48 3.70
N THR A 50 10.29 -22.16 3.55
CA THR A 50 10.49 -21.21 4.66
C THR A 50 9.19 -20.60 5.18
N ILE A 51 8.05 -20.89 4.55
CA ILE A 51 6.75 -20.41 5.01
C ILE A 51 6.25 -21.36 6.11
N GLU A 52 6.27 -20.88 7.36
CA GLU A 52 6.03 -21.67 8.58
C GLU A 52 4.63 -22.33 8.64
N SER A 53 3.62 -21.77 7.95
CA SER A 53 2.29 -22.40 7.86
C SER A 53 1.54 -22.02 6.59
N LEU A 54 0.68 -22.94 6.13
CA LEU A 54 -0.22 -22.76 4.97
C LEU A 54 -1.20 -21.61 5.17
N ASP A 55 -1.64 -21.42 6.40
CA ASP A 55 -2.57 -20.37 6.83
C ASP A 55 -2.00 -18.96 6.60
N ARG A 56 -0.67 -18.84 6.52
CA ARG A 56 0.04 -17.56 6.27
C ARG A 56 0.41 -17.35 4.81
N VAL A 57 0.23 -18.34 3.94
CA VAL A 57 0.64 -18.27 2.54
C VAL A 57 -0.07 -17.15 1.79
N THR A 58 -1.38 -17.00 1.99
CA THR A 58 -2.14 -15.92 1.33
C THR A 58 -1.61 -14.55 1.77
N SER A 59 -1.51 -14.28 3.08
CA SER A 59 -0.98 -13.00 3.57
C SER A 59 0.45 -12.74 3.08
N TRP A 60 1.29 -13.78 2.98
CA TRP A 60 2.63 -13.70 2.42
C TRP A 60 2.61 -13.32 0.93
N LEU A 61 1.77 -13.95 0.11
CA LEU A 61 1.64 -13.64 -1.33
C LEU A 61 1.27 -12.17 -1.54
N TYR A 62 0.31 -11.66 -0.77
CA TYR A 62 -0.09 -10.25 -0.86
C TYR A 62 0.98 -9.31 -0.32
N ALA A 63 1.74 -9.69 0.72
CA ALA A 63 2.89 -8.90 1.20
C ALA A 63 4.00 -8.79 0.13
N VAL A 64 4.33 -9.89 -0.54
CA VAL A 64 5.31 -9.88 -1.63
C VAL A 64 4.80 -9.08 -2.83
N ALA A 65 3.52 -9.23 -3.19
CA ALA A 65 2.93 -8.43 -4.26
C ALA A 65 2.98 -6.93 -3.95
N ARG A 66 2.65 -6.54 -2.72
CA ARG A 66 2.79 -5.15 -2.25
C ARG A 66 4.23 -4.65 -2.34
N ASN A 67 5.20 -5.41 -1.85
CA ASN A 67 6.61 -5.03 -1.93
C ASN A 67 7.08 -4.86 -3.38
N LYS A 68 6.63 -5.74 -4.28
CA LYS A 68 6.97 -5.66 -5.71
C LYS A 68 6.36 -4.44 -6.40
N ILE A 69 5.10 -4.12 -6.08
CA ILE A 69 4.43 -2.91 -6.54
C ILE A 69 5.23 -1.68 -6.06
N ILE A 70 5.56 -1.62 -4.76
CA ILE A 70 6.33 -0.52 -4.16
C ILE A 70 7.73 -0.41 -4.78
N ASP A 71 8.45 -1.53 -4.92
CA ASP A 71 9.79 -1.55 -5.52
C ASP A 71 9.77 -1.08 -6.98
N ARG A 72 8.68 -1.36 -7.70
CA ARG A 72 8.51 -0.92 -9.09
C ARG A 72 8.30 0.59 -9.16
N TYR A 73 7.39 1.12 -8.34
CA TYR A 73 7.20 2.57 -8.20
C TYR A 73 8.47 3.29 -7.72
N ARG A 74 9.27 2.64 -6.86
CA ARG A 74 10.57 3.14 -6.40
C ARG A 74 11.63 3.13 -7.49
N LYS A 75 11.66 2.10 -8.36
CA LYS A 75 12.60 2.03 -9.49
C LYS A 75 12.34 3.12 -10.52
N ASP A 76 11.07 3.45 -10.79
CA ASP A 76 10.70 4.60 -11.61
C ASP A 76 11.09 5.95 -10.97
N SER A 77 11.22 5.98 -9.63
CA SER A 77 11.46 7.19 -8.84
C SER A 77 12.87 7.28 -8.23
N SER A 78 13.91 6.71 -8.85
CA SER A 78 15.27 6.69 -8.27
C SER A 78 15.93 8.09 -8.14
N ARG A 79 15.54 8.86 -7.12
CA ARG A 79 16.23 10.01 -6.51
C ARG A 79 15.91 10.05 -5.01
N PRO A 80 16.86 10.40 -4.12
CA PRO A 80 16.57 10.49 -2.69
C PRO A 80 16.04 11.89 -2.33
N GLN A 81 15.01 11.98 -1.48
CA GLN A 81 15.11 12.57 -0.13
C GLN A 81 13.75 12.85 0.53
N ARG A 82 13.55 12.28 1.71
CA ARG A 82 12.79 12.94 2.78
C ARG A 82 13.69 14.00 3.42
N ALA A 83 13.46 15.25 3.08
CA ALA A 83 13.56 16.41 3.96
C ALA A 83 13.13 17.60 3.11
N ASP A 84 12.03 18.28 3.44
CA ASP A 84 11.71 19.60 2.89
C ASP A 84 10.55 20.28 3.63
N PHE A 85 10.63 20.32 4.96
CA PHE A 85 9.79 21.20 5.79
C PHE A 85 10.57 22.25 6.58
N GLU A 86 11.91 22.23 6.53
CA GLU A 86 12.72 23.33 7.07
C GLU A 86 12.53 24.56 6.18
N GLY A 87 11.65 25.48 6.60
CA GLY A 87 11.53 26.83 6.01
C GLY A 87 10.16 27.20 5.43
N LEU A 88 9.16 26.32 5.44
CA LEU A 88 7.79 26.73 5.16
C LEU A 88 7.14 27.18 6.47
N SER A 89 6.58 28.39 6.48
CA SER A 89 5.67 28.89 7.52
C SER A 89 4.37 28.07 7.47
N VAL A 90 4.46 26.80 7.85
CA VAL A 90 3.31 25.93 8.04
C VAL A 90 2.68 26.40 9.35
N LEU A 91 1.50 27.01 9.26
CA LEU A 91 0.68 27.26 10.44
C LEU A 91 0.53 25.92 11.18
N GLU A 92 0.50 25.94 12.51
CA GLU A 92 0.49 24.73 13.36
C GLU A 92 -0.67 23.75 13.01
N ASP A 93 -1.70 24.26 12.31
CA ASP A 93 -2.89 23.53 11.81
C ASP A 93 -2.74 22.94 10.39
N ASP A 94 -1.60 23.17 9.70
CA ASP A 94 -1.29 22.73 8.32
C ASP A 94 -0.12 21.72 8.25
N ALA A 95 0.37 21.26 9.40
CA ALA A 95 1.34 20.17 9.43
C ALA A 95 0.76 18.94 8.70
N PRO A 96 1.52 18.28 7.80
CA PRO A 96 1.01 17.13 7.08
C PRO A 96 0.78 15.99 8.07
N ILE A 97 -0.49 15.67 8.30
CA ILE A 97 -0.88 14.49 9.06
C ILE A 97 -0.47 13.26 8.24
N THR A 98 0.36 12.40 8.81
CA THR A 98 0.85 11.19 8.13
C THR A 98 -0.13 10.03 8.29
N LEU A 99 0.00 9.00 7.44
CA LEU A 99 -0.79 7.77 7.64
C LEU A 99 -0.46 7.12 9.00
N GLN A 100 0.81 7.19 9.42
CA GLN A 100 1.26 6.59 10.67
C GLN A 100 0.57 7.17 11.90
N GLU A 101 0.21 8.46 11.89
CA GLU A 101 -0.51 9.13 12.99
C GLU A 101 -1.97 8.67 13.15
N ILE A 102 -2.54 7.96 12.18
CA ILE A 102 -3.93 7.48 12.23
C ILE A 102 -4.01 5.95 12.33
N LEU A 103 -2.87 5.28 12.41
CA LEU A 103 -2.79 3.83 12.61
C LEU A 103 -2.66 3.50 14.12
N PRO A 104 -3.29 2.40 14.57
CA PRO A 104 -3.14 1.93 15.93
C PRO A 104 -1.77 1.24 16.10
N ASP A 105 -1.24 1.31 17.31
CA ASP A 105 -0.04 0.56 17.69
C ASP A 105 -0.44 -0.90 17.98
N LEU A 106 -0.11 -1.80 17.04
CA LEU A 106 -0.50 -3.21 17.09
C LEU A 106 0.70 -4.10 17.39
N GLY A 107 0.46 -5.13 18.21
CA GLY A 107 1.46 -6.14 18.55
C GLY A 107 1.71 -7.15 17.41
N ASN A 108 2.30 -8.30 17.75
CA ASN A 108 2.64 -9.34 16.78
C ASN A 108 1.82 -10.63 16.97
N THR A 109 0.61 -10.54 17.52
CA THR A 109 -0.29 -11.70 17.65
C THR A 109 -0.99 -12.03 16.32
N PRO A 110 -1.53 -13.25 16.16
CA PRO A 110 -2.39 -13.59 15.01
C PRO A 110 -3.60 -12.66 14.88
N GLU A 111 -4.18 -12.24 15.99
CA GLU A 111 -5.28 -11.27 16.06
C GLU A 111 -4.84 -9.90 15.55
N ASP A 112 -3.65 -9.43 15.94
CA ASP A 112 -3.05 -8.19 15.41
C ASP A 112 -2.80 -8.27 13.90
N ALA A 113 -2.41 -9.44 13.38
CA ALA A 113 -2.19 -9.66 11.96
C ALA A 113 -3.51 -9.57 11.16
N TYR A 114 -4.57 -10.20 11.67
CA TYR A 114 -5.91 -10.06 11.10
C TYR A 114 -6.40 -8.62 11.12
N PHE A 115 -6.20 -7.91 12.23
CA PHE A 115 -6.61 -6.52 12.38
C PHE A 115 -5.82 -5.58 11.43
N ARG A 116 -4.52 -5.85 11.21
CA ARG A 116 -3.73 -5.16 10.18
C ARG A 116 -4.29 -5.34 8.78
N ASP A 117 -4.65 -6.57 8.41
CA ASP A 117 -5.24 -6.86 7.09
C ASP A 117 -6.58 -6.10 6.92
N LEU A 118 -7.42 -6.08 7.96
CA LEU A 118 -8.70 -5.37 7.95
C LEU A 118 -8.56 -3.83 7.86
N ILE A 119 -7.62 -3.25 8.61
CA ILE A 119 -7.25 -1.82 8.51
C ILE A 119 -6.79 -1.52 7.09
N TRP A 120 -5.96 -2.38 6.51
CA TRP A 120 -5.40 -2.16 5.19
C TRP A 120 -6.48 -2.20 4.11
N ASP A 121 -7.36 -3.20 4.13
CA ASP A 121 -8.50 -3.27 3.21
C ASP A 121 -9.39 -2.03 3.32
N THR A 122 -9.64 -1.59 4.55
CA THR A 122 -10.41 -0.36 4.82
C THR A 122 -9.75 0.90 4.27
N ILE A 123 -8.42 1.01 4.35
CA ILE A 123 -7.66 2.11 3.75
C ILE A 123 -7.80 2.08 2.23
N MET A 124 -7.62 0.91 1.61
CA MET A 124 -7.69 0.78 0.16
C MET A 124 -9.08 1.12 -0.40
N ASP A 125 -10.13 0.63 0.26
CA ASP A 125 -11.52 0.97 -0.09
C ASP A 125 -11.77 2.47 0.03
N ALA A 126 -11.30 3.09 1.11
CA ALA A 126 -11.45 4.52 1.31
C ALA A 126 -10.67 5.34 0.28
N LEU A 127 -9.47 4.90 -0.12
CA LEU A 127 -8.71 5.54 -1.21
C LEU A 127 -9.44 5.49 -2.55
N ASP A 128 -10.14 4.39 -2.84
CA ASP A 128 -10.91 4.25 -4.08
C ASP A 128 -12.16 5.15 -4.11
N GLU A 129 -12.68 5.55 -2.95
CA GLU A 129 -13.77 6.53 -2.79
C GLU A 129 -13.29 8.00 -2.84
N LEU A 130 -11.98 8.26 -2.79
CA LEU A 130 -11.45 9.63 -2.80
C LEU A 130 -11.51 10.29 -4.18
N PRO A 131 -11.61 11.64 -4.22
CA PRO A 131 -11.29 12.40 -5.43
C PRO A 131 -9.87 12.06 -5.94
N ALA A 132 -9.72 11.92 -7.25
CA ALA A 132 -8.47 11.50 -7.90
C ALA A 132 -7.24 12.30 -7.39
N ASP A 133 -7.37 13.62 -7.32
CA ASP A 133 -6.32 14.53 -6.87
C ASP A 133 -5.90 14.31 -5.40
N GLN A 134 -6.80 13.83 -4.55
CA GLN A 134 -6.52 13.54 -3.12
C GLN A 134 -5.87 12.16 -2.97
N ARG A 135 -6.35 11.18 -3.74
CA ARG A 135 -5.74 9.85 -3.82
C ARG A 135 -4.32 9.93 -4.34
N GLU A 136 -4.09 10.69 -5.40
CA GLU A 136 -2.79 10.83 -6.05
C GLU A 136 -1.74 11.43 -5.12
N ILE A 137 -2.04 12.54 -4.45
CA ILE A 137 -1.09 13.14 -3.48
C ILE A 137 -0.82 12.19 -2.31
N PHE A 138 -1.83 11.44 -1.85
CA PHE A 138 -1.65 10.48 -0.78
C PHE A 138 -0.67 9.37 -1.19
N ILE A 139 -0.86 8.78 -2.37
CA ILE A 139 -0.01 7.71 -2.91
C ILE A 139 1.42 8.24 -3.10
N LYS A 140 1.58 9.36 -3.82
CA LYS A 140 2.90 9.95 -4.07
C LYS A 140 3.65 10.29 -2.78
N ASN A 141 2.96 10.83 -1.77
CA ASN A 141 3.64 11.28 -0.55
C ASN A 141 3.87 10.17 0.49
N GLU A 142 2.92 9.25 0.71
CA GLU A 142 3.05 8.19 1.74
C GLU A 142 3.63 6.89 1.21
N MET A 143 3.31 6.54 -0.04
CA MET A 143 3.66 5.24 -0.61
C MET A 143 4.89 5.34 -1.51
N GLU A 144 5.02 6.43 -2.28
CA GLU A 144 6.20 6.71 -3.10
C GLU A 144 7.25 7.56 -2.33
N GLU A 145 6.95 7.99 -1.11
CA GLU A 145 7.80 8.83 -0.24
C GLU A 145 8.29 10.16 -0.88
N LYS A 146 7.57 10.68 -1.90
CA LYS A 146 7.91 11.93 -2.57
C LYS A 146 7.64 13.15 -1.70
N GLY A 147 8.55 14.13 -1.78
CA GLY A 147 8.40 15.42 -1.12
C GLY A 147 7.34 16.31 -1.82
N PHE A 148 6.69 17.19 -1.08
CA PHE A 148 5.69 18.11 -1.67
C PHE A 148 6.26 19.03 -2.75
N ARG A 149 7.55 19.38 -2.68
CA ARG A 149 8.21 20.19 -3.72
C ARG A 149 8.36 19.42 -5.02
N GLU A 150 8.81 18.18 -4.93
CA GLU A 150 8.90 17.28 -6.08
C GLU A 150 7.53 17.07 -6.73
N ILE A 151 6.49 16.85 -5.93
CA ILE A 151 5.13 16.68 -6.46
C ILE A 151 4.60 17.98 -7.07
N ALA A 152 4.94 19.15 -6.50
CA ALA A 152 4.58 20.44 -7.06
C ALA A 152 5.27 20.69 -8.41
N GLU A 153 6.54 20.30 -8.54
CA GLU A 153 7.29 20.35 -9.80
C GLU A 153 6.72 19.39 -10.85
N GLU A 154 6.34 18.18 -10.45
CA GLU A 154 5.77 17.15 -11.34
C GLU A 154 4.38 17.55 -11.86
N THR A 155 3.53 18.10 -10.99
CA THR A 155 2.10 18.33 -11.28
C THR A 155 1.76 19.78 -11.64
N GLY A 156 2.67 20.72 -11.39
CA GLY A 156 2.41 22.17 -11.50
C GLY A 156 1.46 22.73 -10.43
N VAL A 157 1.06 21.91 -9.45
CA VAL A 157 0.13 22.30 -8.38
C VAL A 157 0.90 22.95 -7.23
N SER A 158 0.37 24.02 -6.64
CA SER A 158 1.04 24.69 -5.52
C SER A 158 1.15 23.79 -4.28
N ILE A 159 2.26 23.90 -3.55
CA ILE A 159 2.52 23.13 -2.33
C ILE A 159 1.35 23.22 -1.34
N ASN A 160 0.78 24.41 -1.11
CA ASN A 160 -0.36 24.59 -0.22
C ASN A 160 -1.60 23.81 -0.67
N THR A 161 -1.82 23.70 -1.98
CA THR A 161 -2.92 22.91 -2.53
C THR A 161 -2.67 21.42 -2.32
N LEU A 162 -1.43 20.96 -2.52
CA LEU A 162 -1.05 19.57 -2.25
C LEU A 162 -1.21 19.21 -0.77
N LEU A 163 -0.76 20.09 0.14
CA LEU A 163 -0.95 19.94 1.59
C LEU A 163 -2.44 19.83 1.95
N SER A 164 -3.27 20.71 1.39
CA SER A 164 -4.73 20.67 1.60
C SER A 164 -5.34 19.36 1.11
N ARG A 165 -5.00 18.93 -0.12
CA ARG A 165 -5.49 17.66 -0.70
C ARG A 165 -5.05 16.46 0.14
N LYS A 166 -3.81 16.47 0.62
CA LYS A 166 -3.25 15.44 1.50
C LYS A 166 -4.02 15.37 2.81
N ARG A 167 -4.28 16.52 3.45
CA ARG A 167 -5.06 16.62 4.68
C ARG A 167 -6.45 16.01 4.50
N TYR A 168 -7.16 16.35 3.42
CA TYR A 168 -8.49 15.80 3.15
C TYR A 168 -8.48 14.28 2.93
N ALA A 169 -7.48 13.75 2.23
CA ALA A 169 -7.30 12.30 2.08
C ALA A 169 -7.17 11.62 3.46
N ILE A 170 -6.32 12.16 4.34
CA ILE A 170 -6.07 11.60 5.67
C ILE A 170 -7.30 11.71 6.58
N ILE A 171 -8.04 12.82 6.54
CA ILE A 171 -9.28 12.99 7.31
C ILE A 171 -10.32 11.93 6.89
N ALA A 172 -10.46 11.69 5.58
CA ALA A 172 -11.38 10.68 5.07
C ALA A 172 -10.98 9.26 5.50
N LEU A 173 -9.69 8.93 5.41
CA LEU A 173 -9.14 7.65 5.90
C LEU A 173 -9.38 7.47 7.40
N ARG A 174 -9.06 8.49 8.21
CA ARG A 174 -9.31 8.49 9.66
C ARG A 174 -10.78 8.22 9.98
N LYS A 175 -11.70 8.85 9.25
CA LYS A 175 -13.14 8.65 9.43
C LYS A 175 -13.55 7.21 9.10
N ARG A 176 -12.98 6.61 8.06
CA ARG A 176 -13.25 5.21 7.69
C ARG A 176 -12.72 4.26 8.76
N LEU A 177 -11.49 4.47 9.21
CA LEU A 177 -10.86 3.67 10.25
C LEU A 177 -11.58 3.81 11.60
N GLN A 178 -12.06 5.00 11.96
CA GLN A 178 -12.83 5.17 13.18
C GLN A 178 -14.11 4.31 13.17
N ARG A 179 -14.83 4.27 12.04
CA ARG A 179 -16.01 3.40 11.91
C ARG A 179 -15.65 1.92 12.07
N LEU A 180 -14.54 1.50 11.47
CA LEU A 180 -14.04 0.15 11.65
C LEU A 180 -13.78 -0.16 13.13
N TYR A 181 -13.14 0.76 13.87
CA TYR A 181 -12.85 0.58 15.29
C TYR A 181 -14.10 0.61 16.17
N ASP A 182 -15.13 1.36 15.77
CA ASP A 182 -16.40 1.42 16.49
C ASP A 182 -17.26 0.14 16.28
N GLU A 183 -17.01 -0.61 15.20
CA GLU A 183 -17.74 -1.83 14.81
C GLU A 183 -17.11 -3.13 15.35
N LEU A 184 -15.91 -3.06 15.93
CA LEU A 184 -15.15 -4.19 16.48
C LEU A 184 -15.30 -4.29 18.00
#